data_AF-A0A955DRB9-F1
#
_entry.id   AF-A0A955DRB9-F1
#
_cell.length_a   1.000
_cell.length_b   1.000
_cell.length_c   1.000
_cell.angle_alpha   90.00
_cell.angle_beta   90.00
_cell.angle_gamma   90.00
#
_symmetry.space_group_name_H-M   'P 1'
#
loop_
_entity.id
_entity.type
_entity.pdbx_description
1 polymer ?
#
loop_
_entity_poly.entity_id
_entity_poly.type
_entity_poly.pdbx_seq_one_letter_code
_entity_poly.pdbx_strand_id
1 'polypeptide(L)'
;MMHDGVLERMATVDSDTDRRCEDRMPCPTELTIVWHHDLDAPGRYRLMNVSDRGLAIQSSLPMVTGMTGMALRLLPEGTPIDRPVMVRWVHPMPGSTSFDIGLSFL
;
A
#
# COMPACT_ATOMS: atom_id res chain seq x y z
N MET A 1 -41.02 31.74 -20.10
CA MET A 1 -40.18 30.55 -20.35
C MET A 1 -38.75 31.00 -20.23
N MET A 2 -37.99 30.42 -19.29
CA MET A 2 -36.65 30.86 -18.94
C MET A 2 -35.63 30.27 -19.92
N HIS A 3 -34.65 31.08 -20.30
CA HIS A 3 -33.57 30.74 -21.21
C HIS A 3 -32.41 30.17 -20.40
N ASP A 4 -31.98 28.95 -20.73
CA ASP A 4 -30.85 28.26 -20.12
C ASP A 4 -29.55 29.05 -20.35
N GLY A 5 -28.91 29.43 -19.24
CA GLY A 5 -27.55 29.95 -19.24
C GLY A 5 -26.54 28.81 -19.37
N VAL A 6 -25.79 28.79 -20.46
CA VAL A 6 -24.58 27.99 -20.58
C VAL A 6 -23.54 28.57 -19.63
N LEU A 7 -23.38 27.94 -18.46
CA LEU A 7 -22.20 28.08 -17.62
C LEU A 7 -21.14 27.12 -18.18
N GLU A 8 -20.22 27.67 -18.98
CA GLU A 8 -18.92 27.05 -19.25
C GLU A 8 -18.22 26.82 -17.91
N ARG A 9 -18.28 25.58 -17.44
CA ARG A 9 -17.54 25.15 -16.26
C ARG A 9 -16.08 25.02 -16.67
N MET A 10 -15.34 26.13 -16.59
CA MET A 10 -13.88 26.11 -16.46
C MET A 10 -13.57 25.14 -15.33
N ALA A 11 -13.13 23.93 -15.70
CA ALA A 11 -12.48 23.03 -14.78
C ALA A 11 -11.17 23.71 -14.39
N THR A 12 -11.22 24.49 -13.31
CA THR A 12 -10.03 24.83 -12.55
C THR A 12 -9.41 23.49 -12.19
N VAL A 13 -8.26 23.23 -12.80
CA VAL A 13 -7.34 22.17 -12.42
C VAL A 13 -7.04 22.47 -10.95
N ASP A 14 -7.76 21.78 -10.07
CA ASP A 14 -7.45 21.81 -8.65
C ASP A 14 -6.06 21.19 -8.59
N SER A 15 -5.08 22.03 -8.32
CA SER A 15 -3.75 21.60 -7.91
C SER A 15 -3.93 20.84 -6.61
N ASP A 16 -4.40 19.59 -6.71
CA ASP A 16 -4.29 18.61 -5.65
C ASP A 16 -2.79 18.46 -5.43
N THR A 17 -2.36 19.25 -4.46
CA THR A 17 -0.98 19.34 -4.02
C THR A 17 -0.66 17.94 -3.55
N ASP A 18 0.05 17.20 -4.40
CA ASP A 18 0.69 15.93 -4.06
C ASP A 18 1.70 16.22 -2.94
N ARG A 19 1.19 16.24 -1.69
CA ARG A 19 1.93 16.58 -0.47
C ARG A 19 2.98 15.52 -0.10
N ARG A 20 3.33 14.60 -1.02
CA ARG A 20 4.38 13.60 -0.81
C ARG A 20 5.30 13.45 -2.03
N CYS A 21 5.58 14.55 -2.72
CA CYS A 21 6.70 14.63 -3.65
C CYS A 21 7.99 15.02 -2.89
N GLU A 22 8.53 14.10 -2.10
CA GLU A 22 9.93 14.19 -1.66
C GLU A 22 10.70 13.08 -2.36
N ASP A 23 11.79 13.47 -3.01
CA ASP A 23 12.82 12.65 -3.64
C ASP A 23 13.32 11.58 -2.64
N ARG A 24 12.62 10.44 -2.59
CA ARG A 24 13.01 9.34 -1.71
C ARG A 24 14.16 8.62 -2.36
N MET A 25 15.38 8.90 -1.88
CA MET A 25 16.48 7.96 -2.01
C MET A 25 15.97 6.59 -1.53
N PRO A 26 15.88 5.57 -2.40
CA PRO A 26 15.25 4.31 -2.04
C PRO A 26 16.16 3.62 -1.04
N CYS A 27 15.83 3.70 0.24
CA CYS A 27 16.20 2.68 1.20
C CYS A 27 15.09 1.62 1.07
N PRO A 28 15.32 0.49 0.36
CA PRO A 28 14.29 -0.51 0.17
C PRO A 28 14.20 -1.31 1.47
N THR A 29 13.53 -0.75 2.48
CA THR A 29 13.11 -1.55 3.61
C THR A 29 12.12 -2.57 3.09
N GLU A 30 12.43 -3.85 3.24
CA GLU A 30 11.51 -4.92 2.88
C GLU A 30 10.87 -5.50 4.14
N LEU A 31 9.69 -6.06 3.97
CA LEU A 31 8.95 -6.76 5.00
C LEU A 31 8.79 -8.22 4.60
N THR A 32 9.12 -9.12 5.52
CA THR A 32 8.79 -10.54 5.37
C THR A 32 7.44 -10.82 6.02
N ILE A 33 6.51 -11.42 5.27
CA ILE A 33 5.20 -11.87 5.78
C ILE A 33 5.04 -13.35 5.46
N VAL A 34 4.60 -14.13 6.44
CA VAL A 34 4.11 -15.49 6.23
C VAL A 34 2.59 -15.45 6.19
N TRP A 35 1.98 -15.94 5.12
CA TRP A 35 0.53 -15.93 4.97
C TRP A 35 -0.07 -17.22 5.52
N HIS A 36 -1.24 -17.17 6.16
CA HIS A 36 -1.84 -18.37 6.75
C HIS A 36 -2.21 -19.46 5.73
N HIS A 37 -2.35 -19.11 4.45
CA HIS A 37 -2.62 -20.08 3.39
C HIS A 37 -1.35 -20.79 2.88
N ASP A 38 -0.17 -20.26 3.20
CA ASP A 38 1.13 -20.80 2.79
C ASP A 38 2.19 -20.45 3.86
N LEU A 39 2.32 -21.34 4.85
CA LEU A 39 3.21 -21.15 5.98
C LEU A 39 4.68 -21.43 5.65
N ASP A 40 4.93 -22.20 4.59
CA ASP A 40 6.26 -22.68 4.21
C ASP A 40 7.00 -21.69 3.28
N ALA A 41 6.27 -20.74 2.67
CA ALA A 41 6.85 -19.74 1.78
C ALA A 41 6.63 -18.30 2.28
N PRO A 42 7.54 -17.77 3.13
CA PRO A 42 7.52 -16.36 3.50
C PRO A 42 7.67 -15.46 2.26
N GLY A 43 6.72 -14.56 2.06
CA GLY A 43 6.78 -13.54 1.02
C GLY A 43 7.63 -12.35 1.45
N ARG A 44 8.44 -11.82 0.53
CA ARG A 44 9.17 -10.54 0.69
C ARG A 44 8.46 -9.46 -0.09
N TYR A 45 8.19 -8.34 0.58
CA TYR A 45 7.47 -7.21 0.01
C TYR A 45 8.22 -5.92 0.28
N ARG A 46 8.13 -4.97 -0.66
CA ARG A 46 8.68 -3.64 -0.43
C ARG A 46 7.79 -2.90 0.56
N LEU A 47 8.35 -2.40 1.65
CA LEU A 47 7.63 -1.59 2.62
C LEU A 47 7.50 -0.16 2.10
N MET A 48 6.27 0.36 2.09
CA MET A 48 5.96 1.72 1.63
C MET A 48 5.78 2.70 2.80
N ASN A 49 5.17 2.23 3.90
CA ASN A 49 5.08 2.94 5.17
C ASN A 49 4.73 1.98 6.32
N VAL A 50 4.93 2.44 7.57
CA VAL A 50 4.54 1.75 8.81
C VAL A 50 3.95 2.76 9.79
N SER A 51 2.97 2.33 10.58
CA SER A 51 2.29 3.10 11.63
C SER A 51 1.95 2.19 12.81
N ASP A 52 1.44 2.75 13.91
CA ASP A 52 1.01 1.95 15.06
C ASP A 52 -0.16 1.00 14.78
N ARG A 53 -0.98 1.30 13.76
CA ARG A 53 -2.21 0.55 13.44
C ARG A 53 -2.05 -0.40 12.26
N GLY A 54 -0.94 -0.31 11.52
CA GLY A 54 -0.76 -1.09 10.31
C GLY A 54 0.36 -0.55 9.43
N LEU A 55 0.43 -1.07 8.21
CA LEU A 55 1.51 -0.81 7.26
C LEU A 55 1.01 -0.91 5.83
N ALA A 56 1.76 -0.33 4.90
CA ALA A 56 1.52 -0.49 3.46
C ALA A 56 2.72 -1.15 2.80
N ILE A 57 2.45 -2.11 1.92
CA ILE A 57 3.46 -2.80 1.11
C ILE A 57 3.14 -2.68 -0.37
N GLN A 58 4.17 -2.87 -1.20
CA GLN A 58 4.04 -3.13 -2.62
C GLN A 58 4.31 -4.61 -2.91
N SER A 59 3.45 -5.21 -3.74
CA SER A 59 3.57 -6.60 -4.19
C SER A 59 3.46 -6.72 -5.70
N SER A 60 4.12 -7.71 -6.29
CA SER A 60 3.93 -8.11 -7.69
C SER A 60 2.70 -9.00 -7.90
N LEU A 61 2.07 -9.48 -6.82
CA LEU A 61 0.91 -10.35 -6.87
C LEU A 61 -0.33 -9.64 -6.30
N PRO A 62 -1.50 -9.80 -6.93
CA PRO A 62 -2.73 -9.32 -6.34
C PRO A 62 -3.07 -10.15 -5.10
N MET A 63 -3.29 -9.48 -3.96
CA MET A 63 -3.78 -10.13 -2.75
C MET A 63 -5.29 -9.99 -2.63
N VAL A 64 -5.88 -10.76 -1.71
CA VAL A 64 -7.32 -10.74 -1.43
C VAL A 64 -7.57 -9.99 -0.13
N THR A 65 -8.53 -9.06 -0.13
CA THR A 65 -8.95 -8.37 1.10
C THR A 65 -9.46 -9.37 2.13
N GLY A 66 -9.07 -9.20 3.40
CA GLY A 66 -9.35 -10.14 4.48
C GLY A 66 -8.33 -11.28 4.62
N MET A 67 -7.39 -11.43 3.68
CA MET A 67 -6.27 -12.37 3.82
C MET A 67 -5.45 -12.00 5.06
N THR A 68 -5.07 -13.01 5.85
CA THR A 68 -4.34 -12.84 7.11
C THR A 68 -2.99 -13.54 7.08
N GLY A 69 -2.04 -13.00 7.84
CA GLY A 69 -0.69 -13.55 7.97
C GLY A 69 0.04 -12.97 9.17
N MET A 70 1.33 -13.25 9.25
CA MET A 70 2.24 -12.79 10.29
C MET A 70 3.35 -11.96 9.67
N ALA A 71 3.43 -10.67 10.02
CA ALA A 71 4.53 -9.80 9.67
C ALA A 71 5.71 -10.12 10.60
N LEU A 72 6.80 -10.66 10.03
CA LEU A 72 7.91 -11.22 10.81
C LEU A 72 8.99 -10.19 11.10
N ARG A 73 9.59 -9.63 10.06
CA ARG A 73 10.78 -8.78 10.21
C ARG A 73 10.95 -7.78 9.07
N LEU A 74 11.60 -6.66 9.40
CA LEU A 74 12.10 -5.68 8.45
C LEU A 74 13.51 -6.06 8.01
N LEU A 75 13.78 -5.90 6.73
CA LEU A 75 15.08 -6.11 6.09
C LEU A 75 15.63 -4.77 5.57
N PRO A 76 16.96 -4.60 5.46
CA PRO A 76 18.00 -5.62 5.68
C PRO A 76 18.40 -5.87 7.13
N GLU A 77 18.03 -5.01 8.08
CA GLU A 77 18.55 -5.04 9.46
C GLU A 77 18.06 -6.25 10.27
N GLY A 78 16.97 -6.90 9.84
CA GLY A 78 16.40 -8.06 10.51
C GLY A 78 15.54 -7.71 11.73
N THR A 79 15.12 -6.45 11.86
CA THR A 79 14.33 -5.97 13.01
C THR A 79 13.00 -6.74 13.10
N PRO A 80 12.72 -7.42 14.22
CA PRO A 80 11.48 -8.17 14.38
C PRO A 80 10.27 -7.22 14.48
N ILE A 81 9.18 -7.62 13.81
CA ILE A 81 7.85 -7.04 13.98
C ILE A 81 6.97 -8.00 14.76
N ASP A 82 6.97 -9.28 14.36
CA ASP A 82 6.20 -10.37 14.96
C ASP A 82 4.75 -9.99 15.30
N ARG A 83 4.02 -9.42 14.32
CA ARG A 83 2.63 -9.01 14.48
C ARG A 83 1.69 -9.67 13.46
N PRO A 84 0.52 -10.14 13.89
CA PRO A 84 -0.51 -10.59 12.98
C PRO A 84 -1.04 -9.41 12.15
N VAL A 85 -1.31 -9.68 10.87
CA VAL A 85 -1.78 -8.67 9.91
C VAL A 85 -2.96 -9.19 9.10
N MET A 86 -3.77 -8.25 8.60
CA MET A 86 -4.86 -8.52 7.66
C MET A 86 -4.83 -7.52 6.51
N VAL A 87 -5.06 -8.00 5.29
CA VAL A 87 -5.24 -7.15 4.10
C VAL A 87 -6.55 -6.37 4.22
N ARG A 88 -6.48 -5.04 4.12
CA ARG A 88 -7.63 -4.13 4.21
C ARG A 88 -8.05 -3.55 2.87
N TRP A 89 -7.09 -3.31 1.99
CA TRP A 89 -7.32 -2.80 0.64
C TRP A 89 -6.18 -3.21 -0.28
N VAL A 90 -6.48 -3.26 -1.57
CA VAL A 90 -5.54 -3.58 -2.65
C VAL A 90 -5.82 -2.64 -3.81
N HIS A 91 -4.79 -1.94 -4.28
CA HIS A 91 -4.87 -1.02 -5.40
C HIS A 91 -3.82 -1.37 -6.46
N PRO A 92 -4.21 -1.58 -7.74
CA PRO A 92 -3.24 -1.69 -8.81
C PRO A 92 -2.52 -0.35 -9.01
N MET A 93 -1.21 -0.40 -9.22
CA MET A 93 -0.40 0.79 -9.46
C MET A 93 -0.51 1.21 -10.94
N PRO A 94 -0.92 2.45 -11.26
CA PRO A 94 -1.01 2.92 -12.65
C PRO A 94 0.33 2.80 -13.38
N GLY A 95 0.33 2.19 -14.56
CA GLY A 95 1.54 2.03 -15.37
C GLY A 95 2.53 0.95 -14.89
N SER A 96 2.15 0.13 -13.90
CA SER A 96 2.96 -0.98 -13.39
C SER A 96 2.10 -2.25 -13.25
N THR A 97 2.75 -3.41 -13.17
CA THR A 97 2.13 -4.71 -12.82
C THR A 97 2.08 -4.95 -11.31
N SER A 98 2.43 -3.94 -10.52
CA SER A 98 2.49 -4.01 -9.06
C SER A 98 1.18 -3.54 -8.40
N PHE A 99 1.00 -3.95 -7.16
CA PHE A 99 -0.15 -3.62 -6.31
C PHE A 99 0.33 -2.96 -5.03
N ASP A 100 -0.30 -1.86 -4.65
CA ASP A 100 -0.20 -1.29 -3.31
C ASP A 100 -1.24 -1.97 -2.42
N ILE A 101 -0.81 -2.35 -1.23
CA ILE A 101 -1.60 -3.19 -0.33
C ILE A 101 -1.51 -2.61 1.08
N GLY A 102 -2.66 -2.30 1.66
CA GLY A 102 -2.76 -1.84 3.03
C GLY A 102 -3.08 -2.97 3.98
N LEU A 103 -2.30 -3.07 5.05
CA LEU A 103 -2.47 -4.05 6.10
C LEU A 103 -2.81 -3.35 7.43
N SER A 104 -3.70 -3.95 8.22
CA SER A 104 -3.89 -3.59 9.62
C SER A 104 -3.23 -4.61 10.53
N PHE A 105 -2.67 -4.16 11.65
CA PHE A 105 -2.33 -5.06 12.74
C PHE A 105 -3.60 -5.58 13.42
N LEU A 106 -3.57 -6.84 13.86
CA LEU A 106 -4.65 -7.50 14.59
C LEU A 106 -4.38 -7.50 16.10
#